data_AF-A0A817F7B9-F1
#
_entry.id   AF-A0A817F7B9-F1
#
_cell.length_a   1.000
_cell.length_b   1.000
_cell.length_c   1.000
_cell.angle_alpha   90.00
_cell.angle_beta   90.00
_cell.angle_gamma   90.00
#
_symmetry.space_group_name_H-M   'P 1'
#
loop_
_entity.id
_entity.type
_entity.pdbx_description
1 polymer ?
#
loop_
_entity_poly.entity_id
_entity_poly.type
_entity_poly.pdbx_seq_one_letter_code
_entity_poly.pdbx_strand_id
1 'polypeptide(L)'
;MPKGGDLHHHYSGSIYAETYLNWVGTHNYCVYREDNAALNIQKYRIESKVSELSSAAKALCITADAIRSDNGFYHELLKRWSDIDYFNHYHEQPPPDQQFFDTFGYFDPVADSNYNEGFLWLKNTAISENVQYIETILKNGPNLVVADELNVMLDALTSKSADYEIDRALTAYFNAVVNDTHANLTINNYVKMIETSADGINDANFTLRFQTYVFRGDSPSRVFSSLFSSFSATMRSDLIVGVNIVGAENGIVSMRDYTLHMKMFRFLKQRFPLVKLAMHAGELVLGLVPPEGLQFHIREAIEIAGASRIGHGIDIFYEHNSYELLQKMKQLNIVVEAVVSSNEFILGIKNGAHPMLVYKAHGVPLIIATDDAGVSRSTLSNEYLMFSDRYKPSYAELKELVYNSIRFAFLSDSEKQQQLNKLDARFLDFEEMIANVVSTLSEPGVTYWGSS
;
A
#
# COMPACT_ATOMS: atom_id res chain seq x y z
N MET A 1 -13.95 -19.05 2.74
CA MET A 1 -14.62 -18.08 1.85
C MET A 1 -13.61 -17.56 0.83
N PRO A 2 -13.94 -17.49 -0.46
CA PRO A 2 -13.13 -16.78 -1.46
C PRO A 2 -13.08 -15.30 -1.13
N LYS A 3 -11.90 -14.68 -1.27
CA LYS A 3 -11.71 -13.24 -0.97
C LYS A 3 -11.42 -12.39 -2.20
N GLY A 4 -11.46 -12.98 -3.40
CA GLY A 4 -11.25 -12.25 -4.64
C GLY A 4 -9.81 -11.76 -4.72
N GLY A 5 -9.60 -10.47 -4.49
CA GLY A 5 -8.29 -9.86 -4.60
C GLY A 5 -8.02 -8.78 -3.56
N ASP A 6 -6.75 -8.42 -3.43
CA ASP A 6 -6.23 -7.40 -2.54
C ASP A 6 -5.64 -6.25 -3.36
N LEU A 7 -6.26 -5.06 -3.31
CA LEU A 7 -5.92 -3.95 -4.22
C LEU A 7 -5.13 -2.81 -3.56
N HIS A 8 -5.04 -2.83 -2.23
CA HIS A 8 -4.30 -1.86 -1.43
C HIS A 8 -3.35 -2.65 -0.53
N HIS A 9 -2.20 -2.98 -1.11
CA HIS A 9 -1.25 -3.93 -0.55
C HIS A 9 0.16 -3.44 -0.86
N HIS A 10 0.94 -3.08 0.15
CA HIS A 10 2.33 -2.65 -0.04
C HIS A 10 3.26 -3.84 0.09
N TYR A 11 4.17 -4.01 -0.88
CA TYR A 11 5.03 -5.18 -0.93
C TYR A 11 5.89 -5.32 0.34
N SER A 12 6.58 -4.26 0.74
CA SER A 12 7.59 -4.32 1.80
C SER A 12 6.95 -4.54 3.18
N GLY A 13 5.84 -3.91 3.51
CA GLY A 13 5.20 -4.10 4.81
C GLY A 13 4.17 -5.23 4.84
N SER A 14 3.89 -5.89 3.72
CA SER A 14 3.09 -7.14 3.73
C SER A 14 3.91 -8.39 4.10
N ILE A 15 5.24 -8.30 4.12
CA ILE A 15 6.13 -9.39 4.53
C ILE A 15 6.36 -9.32 6.04
N TYR A 16 6.09 -10.42 6.76
CA TYR A 16 6.28 -10.44 8.21
C TYR A 16 7.77 -10.34 8.60
N ALA A 17 8.03 -9.72 9.76
CA ALA A 17 9.35 -9.59 10.36
C ALA A 17 10.13 -10.92 10.43
N GLU A 18 9.44 -12.02 10.72
CA GLU A 18 10.02 -13.36 10.78
C GLU A 18 10.51 -13.85 9.42
N THR A 19 9.81 -13.49 8.33
CA THR A 19 10.25 -13.80 6.96
C THR A 19 11.51 -13.02 6.61
N TYR A 20 11.58 -11.72 6.97
CA TYR A 20 12.82 -10.97 6.83
C TYR A 20 13.98 -11.58 7.65
N LEU A 21 13.73 -12.02 8.89
CA LEU A 21 14.75 -12.68 9.70
C LEU A 21 15.19 -14.03 9.10
N ASN A 22 14.29 -14.75 8.42
CA ASN A 22 14.67 -15.94 7.65
C ASN A 22 15.61 -15.59 6.50
N TRP A 23 15.31 -14.54 5.74
CA TRP A 23 16.18 -14.06 4.65
C TRP A 23 17.54 -13.60 5.14
N VAL A 24 17.60 -12.97 6.32
CA VAL A 24 18.87 -12.62 6.97
C VAL A 24 19.75 -13.86 7.15
N GLY A 25 19.17 -14.96 7.62
CA GLY A 25 19.88 -16.23 7.74
C GLY A 25 20.29 -16.83 6.40
N THR A 26 19.36 -16.95 5.45
CA THR A 26 19.58 -17.58 4.14
C THR A 26 20.67 -16.88 3.33
N HIS A 27 20.71 -15.54 3.36
CA HIS A 27 21.64 -14.73 2.56
C HIS A 27 22.93 -14.34 3.29
N ASN A 28 23.15 -14.87 4.51
CA ASN A 28 24.28 -14.52 5.37
C ASN A 28 24.38 -13.01 5.66
N TYR A 29 23.23 -12.35 5.78
CA TYR A 29 23.15 -10.99 6.29
C TYR A 29 23.23 -11.00 7.82
N CYS A 30 23.23 -9.82 8.42
CA CYS A 30 23.20 -9.69 9.87
C CYS A 30 22.36 -8.48 10.31
N VAL A 31 22.05 -8.42 11.60
CA VAL A 31 21.32 -7.30 12.20
C VAL A 31 22.20 -6.64 13.25
N TYR A 32 22.20 -5.31 13.28
CA TYR A 32 22.97 -4.57 14.27
C TYR A 32 22.34 -4.68 15.66
N ARG A 33 23.14 -5.08 16.66
CA ARG A 33 22.68 -5.32 18.03
C ARG A 33 22.62 -4.08 18.92
N GLU A 34 23.22 -2.97 18.50
CA GLU A 34 23.25 -1.71 19.23
C GLU A 34 23.52 -0.54 18.29
N ASP A 35 23.15 0.67 18.70
CA ASP A 35 23.44 1.90 17.96
C ASP A 35 24.93 2.26 18.07
N ASN A 36 25.50 2.80 16.99
CA ASN A 36 26.84 3.35 17.02
C ASN A 36 26.95 4.53 16.04
N ALA A 37 26.90 5.75 16.58
CA ALA A 37 26.95 6.97 15.79
C ALA A 37 28.26 7.13 15.00
N ALA A 38 29.39 6.68 15.53
CA ALA A 38 30.69 6.80 14.85
C ALA A 38 30.79 5.90 13.61
N LEU A 39 30.03 4.81 13.59
CA LEU A 39 29.96 3.86 12.47
C LEU A 39 28.68 4.02 11.63
N ASN A 40 27.84 5.01 11.95
CA ASN A 40 26.52 5.20 11.33
C ASN A 40 25.63 3.93 11.40
N ILE A 41 25.68 3.25 12.54
CA ILE A 41 24.91 2.03 12.80
C ILE A 41 23.68 2.37 13.63
N GLN A 42 22.54 1.84 13.18
CA GLN A 42 21.27 1.86 13.90
C GLN A 42 20.93 0.45 14.35
N LYS A 43 20.58 0.30 15.63
CA LYS A 43 20.14 -0.98 16.21
C LYS A 43 18.92 -1.52 15.45
N TYR A 44 18.84 -2.85 15.33
CA TYR A 44 17.79 -3.59 14.62
C TYR A 44 17.77 -3.43 13.10
N ARG A 45 18.62 -2.57 12.52
CA ARG A 45 18.70 -2.46 11.07
C ARG A 45 19.46 -3.64 10.46
N ILE A 46 18.96 -4.14 9.34
CA ILE A 46 19.62 -5.19 8.56
C ILE A 46 20.82 -4.64 7.80
N GLU A 47 21.90 -5.40 7.77
CA GLU A 47 23.08 -5.16 6.93
C GLU A 47 23.20 -6.25 5.87
N SER A 48 23.04 -5.88 4.60
CA SER A 48 23.10 -6.80 3.47
C SER A 48 24.51 -6.92 2.86
N LYS A 49 25.44 -6.02 3.20
CA LYS A 49 26.82 -5.99 2.68
C LYS A 49 27.85 -6.39 3.74
N VAL A 50 27.60 -7.52 4.40
CA VAL A 50 28.43 -8.02 5.52
C VAL A 50 29.92 -8.17 5.18
N SER A 51 30.24 -8.47 3.91
CA SER A 51 31.63 -8.59 3.43
C SER A 51 32.39 -7.26 3.39
N GLU A 52 31.70 -6.12 3.37
CA GLU A 52 32.28 -4.78 3.29
C GLU A 52 32.49 -4.15 4.68
N LEU A 53 32.06 -4.83 5.76
CA LEU A 53 32.13 -4.31 7.12
C LEU A 53 33.56 -4.26 7.67
N SER A 54 33.86 -3.18 8.40
CA SER A 54 35.03 -3.11 9.27
C SER A 54 34.93 -4.14 10.41
N SER A 55 36.07 -4.52 10.99
CA SER A 55 36.08 -5.43 12.15
C SER A 55 35.22 -4.93 13.32
N ALA A 56 35.17 -3.61 13.53
CA ALA A 56 34.35 -2.99 14.57
C ALA A 56 32.85 -3.11 14.27
N ALA A 57 32.42 -2.81 13.04
CA ALA A 57 31.01 -2.95 12.63
C ALA A 57 30.57 -4.42 12.64
N LYS A 58 31.44 -5.32 12.17
CA LYS A 58 31.18 -6.76 12.16
C LYS A 58 30.98 -7.34 13.56
N ALA A 59 31.65 -6.80 14.59
CA ALA A 59 31.44 -7.21 15.98
C ALA A 59 30.04 -6.84 16.53
N LEU A 60 29.39 -5.84 15.94
CA LEU A 60 28.04 -5.40 16.31
C LEU A 60 26.94 -6.08 15.48
N CYS A 61 27.30 -6.82 14.43
CA CYS A 61 26.36 -7.40 13.50
C CYS A 61 26.16 -8.90 13.79
N ILE A 62 24.98 -9.25 14.31
CA ILE A 62 24.65 -10.59 14.79
C ILE A 62 23.82 -11.38 13.77
N THR A 63 24.01 -12.70 13.75
CA THR A 63 23.32 -13.60 12.81
C THR A 63 21.86 -13.84 13.22
N ALA A 64 21.05 -14.31 12.27
CA ALA A 64 19.67 -14.70 12.55
C ALA A 64 19.55 -15.76 13.66
N ASP A 65 20.47 -16.73 13.71
CA ASP A 65 20.46 -17.78 14.74
C ASP A 65 20.83 -17.25 16.14
N ALA A 66 21.75 -16.29 16.21
CA ALA A 66 22.07 -15.61 17.46
C ALA A 66 20.86 -14.84 17.99
N ILE A 67 20.12 -14.18 17.10
CA ILE A 67 18.87 -13.46 17.43
C ILE A 67 17.81 -14.44 17.96
N ARG A 68 17.55 -15.55 17.24
CA ARG A 68 16.55 -16.56 17.67
C ARG A 68 16.91 -17.24 19.00
N SER A 69 18.19 -17.28 19.35
CA SER A 69 18.67 -17.85 20.61
C SER A 69 18.56 -16.87 21.80
N ASP A 70 18.42 -15.57 21.53
CA ASP A 70 18.19 -14.53 22.53
C ASP A 70 16.72 -14.08 22.48
N ASN A 71 15.88 -14.73 23.29
CA ASN A 71 14.44 -14.46 23.31
C ASN A 71 14.11 -12.99 23.63
N GLY A 72 14.94 -12.31 24.43
CA GLY A 72 14.74 -10.90 24.76
C GLY A 72 15.00 -10.00 23.55
N PHE A 73 16.13 -10.20 22.88
CA PHE A 73 16.46 -9.45 21.67
C PHE A 73 15.48 -9.73 20.52
N TYR A 74 15.10 -11.00 20.33
CA TYR A 74 14.13 -11.40 19.30
C TYR A 74 12.78 -10.70 19.49
N HIS A 75 12.24 -10.71 20.70
CA HIS A 75 10.97 -10.05 20.99
C HIS A 75 11.04 -8.53 20.76
N GLU A 76 12.12 -7.87 21.18
CA GLU A 76 12.30 -6.45 20.92
C GLU A 76 12.50 -6.14 19.42
N LEU A 77 13.14 -7.02 18.66
CA LEU A 77 13.23 -6.89 17.20
C LEU A 77 11.84 -6.93 16.56
N LEU A 78 10.98 -7.87 16.96
CA LEU A 78 9.62 -7.96 16.43
C LEU A 78 8.81 -6.67 16.70
N LYS A 79 8.95 -6.06 17.89
CA LYS A 79 8.34 -4.75 18.21
C LYS A 79 8.85 -3.58 17.38
N ARG A 80 10.03 -3.70 16.77
CA ARG A 80 10.60 -2.64 15.92
C ARG A 80 10.30 -2.86 14.45
N TRP A 81 10.16 -4.12 14.03
CA TRP A 81 9.85 -4.48 12.65
C TRP A 81 8.35 -4.70 12.40
N SER A 82 7.51 -4.49 13.41
CA SER A 82 6.04 -4.63 13.33
C SER A 82 5.36 -3.84 14.45
N ASP A 83 4.02 -3.86 14.45
CA ASP A 83 3.17 -3.18 15.42
C ASP A 83 2.81 -4.05 16.63
N ILE A 84 3.51 -5.19 16.80
CA ILE A 84 3.24 -6.13 17.90
C ILE A 84 3.38 -5.43 19.26
N ASP A 85 2.41 -5.66 20.14
CA ASP A 85 2.33 -5.12 21.50
C ASP A 85 2.32 -3.58 21.62
N TYR A 86 1.93 -2.85 20.55
CA TYR A 86 1.95 -1.38 20.52
C TYR A 86 0.63 -0.70 20.95
N PHE A 87 -0.38 -1.47 21.38
CA PHE A 87 -1.73 -0.96 21.71
C PHE A 87 -1.80 -0.07 22.96
N ASN A 88 -0.74 -0.01 23.77
CA ASN A 88 -0.68 0.71 25.05
C ASN A 88 0.30 1.91 25.03
N HIS A 89 0.47 2.55 23.86
CA HIS A 89 1.42 3.64 23.72
C HIS A 89 1.13 4.84 24.65
N TYR A 90 2.17 5.60 24.98
CA TYR A 90 2.08 6.80 25.82
C TYR A 90 3.00 7.90 25.30
N HIS A 91 2.88 9.12 25.83
CA HIS A 91 3.49 10.33 25.26
C HIS A 91 5.02 10.34 25.05
N GLU A 92 5.79 9.48 25.74
CA GLU A 92 7.25 9.42 25.55
C GLU A 92 7.67 8.37 24.50
N GLN A 93 6.73 7.55 24.03
CA GLN A 93 6.93 6.64 22.91
C GLN A 93 6.58 7.33 21.60
N PRO A 94 7.08 6.85 20.46
CA PRO A 94 6.60 7.30 19.16
C PRO A 94 5.06 7.23 19.09
N PRO A 95 4.39 8.16 18.40
CA PRO A 95 2.97 7.95 18.10
C PRO A 95 2.80 6.74 17.15
N PRO A 96 1.61 6.12 17.08
CA PRO A 96 1.38 4.93 16.25
C PRO A 96 1.75 5.09 14.77
N ASP A 97 1.44 6.22 14.16
CA ASP A 97 1.82 6.54 12.77
C ASP A 97 3.34 6.55 12.60
N GLN A 98 4.07 7.20 13.50
CA GLN A 98 5.54 7.21 13.46
C GLN A 98 6.12 5.81 13.65
N GLN A 99 5.59 5.02 14.60
CA GLN A 99 6.02 3.63 14.81
C GLN A 99 5.85 2.82 13.53
N PHE A 100 4.67 2.92 12.88
CA PHE A 100 4.38 2.23 11.62
C PHE A 100 5.41 2.56 10.54
N PHE A 101 5.61 3.85 10.26
CA PHE A 101 6.52 4.29 9.20
C PHE A 101 8.01 4.07 9.53
N ASP A 102 8.40 4.07 10.81
CA ASP A 102 9.78 3.77 11.22
C ASP A 102 10.17 2.32 10.98
N THR A 103 9.20 1.38 10.92
CA THR A 103 9.50 -0.05 10.75
C THR A 103 10.28 -0.35 9.48
N PHE A 104 9.92 0.31 8.37
CA PHE A 104 10.49 0.08 7.05
C PHE A 104 12.01 0.29 7.01
N GLY A 105 12.51 1.32 7.68
CA GLY A 105 13.93 1.64 7.70
C GLY A 105 14.83 0.53 8.25
N TYR A 106 14.27 -0.38 9.06
CA TYR A 106 15.01 -1.52 9.59
C TYR A 106 15.22 -2.65 8.56
N PHE A 107 14.26 -2.89 7.66
CA PHE A 107 14.30 -4.02 6.71
C PHE A 107 14.42 -3.62 5.22
N ASP A 108 14.29 -2.33 4.89
CA ASP A 108 14.55 -1.77 3.55
C ASP A 108 15.84 -2.27 2.88
N PRO A 109 16.98 -2.46 3.59
CA PRO A 109 18.22 -2.94 2.98
C PRO A 109 18.11 -4.30 2.28
N VAL A 110 17.06 -5.08 2.57
CA VAL A 110 16.80 -6.38 1.95
C VAL A 110 15.45 -6.47 1.25
N ALA A 111 14.44 -5.69 1.66
CA ALA A 111 13.12 -5.70 1.03
C ALA A 111 13.21 -5.56 -0.50
N ASP A 112 14.08 -4.68 -0.96
CA ASP A 112 14.27 -4.35 -2.37
C ASP A 112 15.30 -5.23 -3.10
N SER A 113 15.91 -6.20 -2.41
CA SER A 113 17.06 -6.96 -2.95
C SER A 113 16.67 -8.23 -3.71
N ASN A 114 15.53 -8.86 -3.36
CA ASN A 114 15.04 -10.09 -3.99
C ASN A 114 13.51 -10.14 -4.03
N TYR A 115 12.92 -9.39 -4.97
CA TYR A 115 11.46 -9.35 -5.11
C TYR A 115 10.82 -10.70 -5.45
N ASN A 116 11.49 -11.58 -6.20
CA ASN A 116 10.90 -12.86 -6.60
C ASN A 116 10.59 -13.76 -5.39
N GLU A 117 11.51 -13.83 -4.43
CA GLU A 117 11.30 -14.59 -3.19
C GLU A 117 10.13 -14.02 -2.36
N GLY A 118 10.04 -12.69 -2.27
CA GLY A 118 8.91 -12.03 -1.62
C GLY A 118 7.59 -12.28 -2.34
N PHE A 119 7.55 -12.22 -3.68
CA PHE A 119 6.35 -12.51 -4.46
C PHE A 119 5.90 -13.96 -4.35
N LEU A 120 6.83 -14.92 -4.28
CA LEU A 120 6.52 -16.33 -4.02
C LEU A 120 5.91 -16.49 -2.63
N TRP A 121 6.47 -15.81 -1.63
CA TRP A 121 5.90 -15.81 -0.29
C TRP A 121 4.48 -15.21 -0.27
N LEU A 122 4.27 -14.04 -0.88
CA LEU A 122 2.96 -13.39 -1.01
C LEU A 122 1.93 -14.27 -1.71
N LYS A 123 2.30 -14.89 -2.83
CA LYS A 123 1.46 -15.84 -3.55
C LYS A 123 1.01 -17.00 -2.66
N ASN A 124 1.95 -17.61 -1.93
CA ASN A 124 1.64 -18.76 -1.09
C ASN A 124 0.71 -18.37 0.07
N THR A 125 0.95 -17.21 0.70
CA THR A 125 0.06 -16.63 1.72
C THR A 125 -1.33 -16.38 1.13
N ALA A 126 -1.43 -15.69 0.00
CA ALA A 126 -2.67 -15.39 -0.69
C ALA A 126 -3.49 -16.65 -1.02
N ILE A 127 -2.84 -17.69 -1.57
CA ILE A 127 -3.50 -18.97 -1.89
C ILE A 127 -4.01 -19.65 -0.60
N SER A 128 -3.20 -19.66 0.46
CA SER A 128 -3.61 -20.22 1.77
C SER A 128 -4.82 -19.48 2.37
N GLU A 129 -4.93 -18.19 2.06
CA GLU A 129 -6.05 -17.34 2.43
C GLU A 129 -7.18 -17.36 1.40
N ASN A 130 -7.14 -18.18 0.35
CA ASN A 130 -8.19 -18.22 -0.67
C ASN A 130 -8.41 -16.85 -1.38
N VAL A 131 -7.30 -16.15 -1.66
CA VAL A 131 -7.19 -14.96 -2.50
C VAL A 131 -6.62 -15.38 -3.87
N GLN A 132 -7.12 -14.84 -4.98
CA GLN A 132 -6.62 -15.15 -6.34
C GLN A 132 -5.85 -14.01 -7.00
N TYR A 133 -6.01 -12.78 -6.53
CA TYR A 133 -5.44 -11.61 -7.18
C TYR A 133 -4.81 -10.67 -6.16
N ILE A 134 -3.60 -10.20 -6.42
CA ILE A 134 -2.98 -9.10 -5.69
C ILE A 134 -2.58 -8.01 -6.68
N GLU A 135 -2.90 -6.78 -6.35
CA GLU A 135 -2.38 -5.58 -7.01
C GLU A 135 -1.48 -4.83 -6.03
N THR A 136 -0.18 -5.14 -6.02
CA THR A 136 0.73 -4.65 -4.99
C THR A 136 1.37 -3.31 -5.38
N ILE A 137 1.40 -2.39 -4.44
CA ILE A 137 2.18 -1.15 -4.49
C ILE A 137 3.63 -1.55 -4.21
N LEU A 138 4.49 -1.45 -5.23
CA LEU A 138 5.78 -2.15 -5.23
C LEU A 138 6.96 -1.24 -4.91
N LYS A 139 7.24 -0.27 -5.78
CA LYS A 139 8.46 0.54 -5.69
C LYS A 139 8.24 1.93 -6.25
N ASN A 140 8.92 2.91 -5.65
CA ASN A 140 8.99 4.27 -6.16
C ASN A 140 9.49 4.28 -7.62
N GLY A 141 8.92 5.14 -8.46
CA GLY A 141 9.48 5.44 -9.78
C GLY A 141 10.93 5.94 -9.65
N PRO A 142 11.84 5.54 -10.57
CA PRO A 142 13.21 6.01 -10.50
C PRO A 142 13.27 7.52 -10.77
N ASN A 143 14.07 8.23 -9.97
CA ASN A 143 14.42 9.61 -10.26
C ASN A 143 15.38 9.64 -11.47
N LEU A 144 15.14 10.60 -12.36
CA LEU A 144 15.87 10.79 -13.60
C LEU A 144 16.92 11.90 -13.45
N VAL A 145 18.05 11.73 -14.13
CA VAL A 145 19.09 12.75 -14.20
C VAL A 145 18.69 13.79 -15.24
N VAL A 146 18.62 15.06 -14.83
CA VAL A 146 18.31 16.21 -15.68
C VAL A 146 19.27 17.36 -15.35
N ALA A 147 19.24 18.42 -16.16
CA ALA A 147 19.96 19.65 -15.85
C ALA A 147 19.46 20.29 -14.54
N ASP A 148 20.37 20.77 -13.71
CA ASP A 148 20.07 21.29 -12.36
C ASP A 148 19.05 22.44 -12.39
N GLU A 149 19.06 23.26 -13.44
CA GLU A 149 18.13 24.39 -13.59
C GLU A 149 16.66 23.92 -13.65
N LEU A 150 16.40 22.72 -14.19
CA LEU A 150 15.05 22.14 -14.21
C LEU A 150 14.61 21.70 -12.81
N ASN A 151 15.52 21.13 -12.02
CA ASN A 151 15.23 20.76 -10.64
C ASN A 151 14.93 22.01 -9.81
N VAL A 152 15.79 23.03 -9.91
CA VAL A 152 15.58 24.33 -9.22
C VAL A 152 14.26 24.98 -9.64
N MET A 153 13.89 24.91 -10.92
CA MET A 153 12.63 25.45 -11.40
C MET A 153 11.41 24.75 -10.79
N LEU A 154 11.44 23.42 -10.66
CA LEU A 154 10.36 22.66 -10.04
C LEU A 154 10.31 22.84 -8.53
N ASP A 155 11.47 22.86 -7.86
CA ASP A 155 11.56 23.02 -6.41
C ASP A 155 11.17 24.43 -5.93
N ALA A 156 11.09 25.40 -6.84
CA ALA A 156 10.54 26.73 -6.56
C ALA A 156 9.00 26.79 -6.62
N LEU A 157 8.33 25.75 -7.14
CA LEU A 157 6.87 25.71 -7.21
C LEU A 157 6.27 25.42 -5.82
N THR A 158 5.05 25.92 -5.62
CA THR A 158 4.25 25.66 -4.41
C THR A 158 2.81 25.34 -4.79
N SER A 159 2.01 24.88 -3.83
CA SER A 159 0.55 24.73 -3.99
C SER A 159 -0.16 26.02 -4.42
N LYS A 160 0.45 27.19 -4.18
CA LYS A 160 -0.08 28.52 -4.54
C LYS A 160 0.40 29.04 -5.89
N SER A 161 1.33 28.37 -6.56
CA SER A 161 1.81 28.78 -7.88
C SER A 161 0.68 28.77 -8.90
N ALA A 162 0.70 29.73 -9.83
CA ALA A 162 -0.34 29.83 -10.85
C ALA A 162 -0.23 28.64 -11.83
N ASP A 163 -1.36 28.18 -12.36
CA ASP A 163 -1.39 26.99 -13.22
C ASP A 163 -0.48 27.13 -14.45
N TYR A 164 -0.37 28.33 -15.05
CA TYR A 164 0.52 28.55 -16.18
C TYR A 164 2.01 28.43 -15.81
N GLU A 165 2.40 28.73 -14.56
CA GLU A 165 3.78 28.61 -14.09
C GLU A 165 4.15 27.15 -13.87
N ILE A 166 3.23 26.41 -13.24
CA ILE A 166 3.33 24.97 -13.05
C ILE A 166 3.41 24.29 -14.43
N ASP A 167 2.45 24.53 -15.31
CA ASP A 167 2.39 23.89 -16.63
C ASP A 167 3.64 24.20 -17.47
N ARG A 168 4.18 25.43 -17.39
CA ARG A 168 5.43 25.81 -18.07
C ARG A 168 6.62 25.00 -17.55
N ALA A 169 6.78 24.90 -16.23
CA ALA A 169 7.90 24.20 -15.61
C ALA A 169 7.83 22.69 -15.84
N LEU A 170 6.65 22.09 -15.66
CA LEU A 170 6.40 20.66 -15.94
C LEU A 170 6.61 20.34 -17.42
N THR A 171 6.23 21.23 -18.34
CA THR A 171 6.48 21.07 -19.78
C THR A 171 7.96 21.12 -20.13
N ALA A 172 8.72 22.05 -19.51
CA ALA A 172 10.16 22.12 -19.71
C ALA A 172 10.85 20.83 -19.28
N TYR A 173 10.52 20.32 -18.09
CA TYR A 173 11.03 19.05 -17.59
C TYR A 173 10.61 17.88 -18.49
N PHE A 174 9.31 17.76 -18.82
CA PHE A 174 8.78 16.70 -19.67
C PHE A 174 9.50 16.62 -21.03
N ASN A 175 9.69 17.76 -21.71
CA ASN A 175 10.36 17.80 -23.00
C ASN A 175 11.84 17.39 -22.90
N ALA A 176 12.49 17.63 -21.77
CA ALA A 176 13.87 17.22 -21.54
C ALA A 176 14.00 15.69 -21.38
N VAL A 177 13.00 15.01 -20.83
CA VAL A 177 13.10 13.58 -20.49
C VAL A 177 12.36 12.64 -21.45
N VAL A 178 11.32 13.09 -22.14
CA VAL A 178 10.42 12.20 -22.92
C VAL A 178 11.14 11.41 -24.01
N ASN A 179 12.12 12.03 -24.67
CA ASN A 179 12.92 11.41 -25.72
C ASN A 179 14.39 11.24 -25.32
N ASP A 180 14.74 11.48 -24.05
CA ASP A 180 16.11 11.32 -23.60
C ASP A 180 16.48 9.83 -23.51
N THR A 181 17.66 9.50 -24.04
CA THR A 181 18.10 8.10 -24.14
C THR A 181 18.42 7.52 -22.76
N HIS A 182 19.02 8.32 -21.87
CA HIS A 182 19.40 7.86 -20.54
C HIS A 182 18.17 7.66 -19.65
N ALA A 183 17.23 8.61 -19.65
CA ALA A 183 15.94 8.49 -18.99
C ALA A 183 15.17 7.25 -19.46
N ASN A 184 15.10 7.03 -20.77
CA ASN A 184 14.44 5.85 -21.33
C ASN A 184 15.12 4.54 -20.91
N LEU A 185 16.45 4.50 -20.85
CA LEU A 185 17.20 3.33 -20.36
C LEU A 185 16.91 3.07 -18.88
N THR A 186 16.91 4.10 -18.04
CA THR A 186 16.59 3.99 -16.62
C THR A 186 15.19 3.43 -16.39
N ILE A 187 14.19 3.93 -17.11
CA ILE A 187 12.80 3.44 -17.02
C ILE A 187 12.71 2.00 -17.55
N ASN A 188 13.37 1.67 -18.65
CA ASN A 188 13.37 0.29 -19.18
C ASN A 188 14.03 -0.70 -18.21
N ASN A 189 15.12 -0.30 -17.54
CA ASN A 189 15.75 -1.14 -16.53
C ASN A 189 14.83 -1.36 -15.32
N TYR A 190 14.10 -0.32 -14.91
CA TYR A 190 13.09 -0.42 -13.85
C TYR A 190 11.95 -1.38 -14.24
N VAL A 191 11.38 -1.25 -15.45
CA VAL A 191 10.36 -2.16 -15.97
C VAL A 191 10.88 -3.60 -16.04
N LYS A 192 12.06 -3.79 -16.62
CA LYS A 192 12.69 -5.11 -16.75
C LYS A 192 12.94 -5.76 -15.40
N MET A 193 13.33 -4.98 -14.38
CA MET A 193 13.51 -5.47 -13.02
C MET A 193 12.19 -6.03 -12.47
N ILE A 194 11.07 -5.33 -12.65
CA ILE A 194 9.75 -5.79 -12.21
C ILE A 194 9.35 -7.06 -12.96
N GLU A 195 9.47 -7.08 -14.29
CA GLU A 195 9.11 -8.23 -15.13
C GLU A 195 9.94 -9.47 -14.79
N THR A 196 11.26 -9.31 -14.64
CA THR A 196 12.15 -10.41 -14.26
C THR A 196 11.82 -10.93 -12.87
N SER A 197 11.50 -10.04 -11.94
CA SER A 197 11.13 -10.42 -10.57
C SER A 197 9.80 -11.16 -10.50
N ALA A 198 8.86 -10.84 -11.39
CA ALA A 198 7.54 -11.44 -11.45
C ALA A 198 7.48 -12.76 -12.26
N ASP A 199 8.59 -13.17 -12.87
CA ASP A 199 8.64 -14.41 -13.66
C ASP A 199 8.28 -15.63 -12.82
N GLY A 200 7.43 -16.50 -13.36
CA GLY A 200 6.93 -17.70 -12.68
C GLY A 200 5.96 -17.45 -11.51
N ILE A 201 5.62 -16.21 -11.17
CA ILE A 201 4.68 -15.92 -10.07
C ILE A 201 3.24 -16.22 -10.48
N ASN A 202 2.80 -15.73 -11.65
CA ASN A 202 1.44 -15.93 -12.12
C ASN A 202 1.20 -17.39 -12.55
N ASP A 203 0.04 -17.94 -12.18
CA ASP A 203 -0.39 -19.27 -12.64
C ASP A 203 -1.92 -19.38 -12.74
N ALA A 204 -2.45 -20.60 -12.82
CA ALA A 204 -3.88 -20.85 -12.91
C ALA A 204 -4.67 -20.34 -11.68
N ASN A 205 -4.06 -20.35 -10.50
CA ASN A 205 -4.69 -20.07 -9.21
C ASN A 205 -4.42 -18.66 -8.69
N PHE A 206 -3.35 -18.00 -9.17
CA PHE A 206 -2.93 -16.70 -8.66
C PHE A 206 -2.47 -15.74 -9.76
N THR A 207 -2.78 -14.46 -9.57
CA THR A 207 -2.38 -13.36 -10.46
C THR A 207 -1.87 -12.18 -9.65
N LEU A 208 -0.71 -11.65 -10.03
CA LEU A 208 -0.04 -10.50 -9.45
C LEU A 208 0.10 -9.39 -10.50
N ARG A 209 -0.27 -8.17 -10.10
CA ARG A 209 -0.01 -6.94 -10.83
C ARG A 209 0.58 -5.89 -9.89
N PHE A 210 1.12 -4.84 -10.46
CA PHE A 210 1.87 -3.83 -9.73
C PHE A 210 1.30 -2.44 -9.92
N GLN A 211 1.27 -1.67 -8.83
CA GLN A 211 1.22 -0.23 -8.87
C GLN A 211 2.64 0.29 -8.60
N THR A 212 3.10 1.19 -9.46
CA THR A 212 4.25 2.05 -9.13
C THR A 212 3.77 3.13 -8.17
N TYR A 213 4.67 3.73 -7.40
CA TYR A 213 4.29 4.86 -6.56
C TYR A 213 5.27 6.01 -6.63
N VAL A 214 4.86 7.14 -6.06
CA VAL A 214 5.75 8.24 -5.72
C VAL A 214 5.69 8.54 -4.22
N PHE A 215 6.81 8.95 -3.64
CA PHE A 215 6.87 9.30 -2.23
C PHE A 215 6.56 10.78 -2.02
N ARG A 216 5.50 11.09 -1.27
CA ARG A 216 5.00 12.47 -1.06
C ARG A 216 5.84 13.32 -0.11
N GLY A 217 6.89 12.76 0.49
CA GLY A 217 7.83 13.48 1.36
C GLY A 217 9.05 14.05 0.61
N ASP A 218 9.19 13.73 -0.68
CA ASP A 218 10.30 14.20 -1.53
C ASP A 218 10.07 15.65 -2.01
N SER A 219 11.14 16.30 -2.52
CA SER A 219 11.03 17.62 -3.13
C SER A 219 10.18 17.62 -4.41
N PRO A 220 9.56 18.75 -4.81
CA PRO A 220 8.76 18.84 -6.03
C PRO A 220 9.43 18.27 -7.29
N SER A 221 10.73 18.54 -7.48
CA SER A 221 11.51 18.02 -8.62
C SER A 221 11.59 16.49 -8.61
N ARG A 222 11.85 15.89 -7.44
CA ARG A 222 11.94 14.44 -7.26
C ARG A 222 10.58 13.75 -7.41
N VAL A 223 9.52 14.35 -6.83
CA VAL A 223 8.15 13.85 -6.99
C VAL A 223 7.78 13.84 -8.47
N PHE A 224 7.99 14.93 -9.21
CA PHE A 224 7.66 14.96 -10.64
C PHE A 224 8.52 14.02 -11.48
N SER A 225 9.81 13.90 -11.15
CA SER A 225 10.72 12.96 -11.82
C SER A 225 10.26 11.51 -11.69
N SER A 226 9.95 11.10 -10.46
CA SER A 226 9.41 9.77 -10.16
C SER A 226 8.01 9.56 -10.77
N LEU A 227 7.17 10.60 -10.80
CA LEU A 227 5.86 10.52 -11.45
C LEU A 227 6.01 10.27 -12.94
N PHE A 228 6.89 11.02 -13.62
CA PHE A 228 7.12 10.81 -15.05
C PHE A 228 7.58 9.38 -15.34
N SER A 229 8.55 8.87 -14.57
CA SER A 229 9.06 7.51 -14.77
C SER A 229 8.00 6.45 -14.45
N SER A 230 7.19 6.64 -13.41
CA SER A 230 6.07 5.78 -13.03
C SER A 230 5.01 5.68 -14.14
N PHE A 231 4.50 6.82 -14.62
CA PHE A 231 3.54 6.87 -15.73
C PHE A 231 4.12 6.24 -17.01
N SER A 232 5.40 6.50 -17.30
CA SER A 232 6.04 5.91 -18.47
C SER A 232 6.24 4.40 -18.34
N ALA A 233 6.53 3.89 -17.13
CA ALA A 233 6.67 2.46 -16.85
C ALA A 233 5.32 1.72 -17.02
N THR A 234 4.21 2.29 -16.54
CA THR A 234 2.85 1.72 -16.74
C THR A 234 2.52 1.53 -18.21
N MET A 235 3.00 2.40 -19.10
CA MET A 235 2.76 2.27 -20.55
C MET A 235 3.65 1.23 -21.25
N ARG A 236 4.63 0.65 -20.55
CA ARG A 236 5.65 -0.25 -21.12
C ARG A 236 5.49 -1.71 -20.69
N SER A 237 4.62 -2.02 -19.73
CA SER A 237 4.43 -3.37 -19.22
C SER A 237 3.00 -3.62 -18.79
N ASP A 238 2.42 -4.74 -19.23
CA ASP A 238 1.07 -5.18 -18.82
C ASP A 238 1.02 -5.64 -17.35
N LEU A 239 2.17 -5.81 -16.70
CA LEU A 239 2.25 -6.12 -15.28
C LEU A 239 2.05 -4.88 -14.39
N ILE A 240 2.35 -3.70 -14.91
CA ILE A 240 2.24 -2.43 -14.18
C ILE A 240 0.91 -1.79 -14.57
N VAL A 241 -0.05 -1.77 -13.65
CA VAL A 241 -1.45 -1.42 -13.96
C VAL A 241 -1.87 -0.06 -13.41
N GLY A 242 -1.07 0.56 -12.54
CA GLY A 242 -1.40 1.86 -11.97
C GLY A 242 -0.22 2.62 -11.38
N VAL A 243 -0.50 3.86 -11.00
CA VAL A 243 0.39 4.75 -10.26
C VAL A 243 -0.32 5.19 -8.98
N ASN A 244 0.43 5.21 -7.87
CA ASN A 244 -0.02 5.62 -6.54
C ASN A 244 0.89 6.71 -5.94
N ILE A 245 0.48 7.27 -4.81
CA ILE A 245 1.25 8.21 -4.00
C ILE A 245 1.20 7.75 -2.55
N VAL A 246 2.38 7.53 -1.94
CA VAL A 246 2.52 6.91 -0.61
C VAL A 246 3.39 7.76 0.30
N GLY A 247 3.44 7.37 1.57
CA GLY A 247 4.12 8.07 2.66
C GLY A 247 3.13 8.85 3.52
N ALA A 248 3.55 9.16 4.75
CA ALA A 248 2.72 9.82 5.77
C ALA A 248 2.01 11.07 5.24
N GLU A 249 0.68 11.04 5.17
CA GLU A 249 -0.11 12.13 4.60
C GLU A 249 -0.06 13.41 5.45
N ASN A 250 0.12 13.27 6.77
CA ASN A 250 0.32 14.36 7.73
C ASN A 250 1.73 14.99 7.70
N GLY A 251 2.65 14.50 6.87
CA GLY A 251 4.01 15.01 6.77
C GLY A 251 4.06 16.49 6.33
N ILE A 252 5.08 17.24 6.77
CA ILE A 252 5.20 18.68 6.48
C ILE A 252 5.18 18.97 4.97
N VAL A 253 5.96 18.23 4.19
CA VAL A 253 6.00 18.37 2.72
C VAL A 253 4.67 17.92 2.11
N SER A 254 4.15 16.80 2.58
CA SER A 254 2.91 16.17 2.13
C SER A 254 1.73 17.13 2.21
N MET A 255 1.53 17.75 3.37
CA MET A 255 0.47 18.74 3.61
C MET A 255 0.71 20.05 2.85
N ARG A 256 1.97 20.51 2.76
CA ARG A 256 2.31 21.77 2.08
C ARG A 256 2.06 21.70 0.56
N ASP A 257 2.43 20.57 -0.04
CA ASP A 257 2.54 20.41 -1.49
C ASP A 257 1.43 19.55 -2.09
N TYR A 258 0.47 19.02 -1.31
CA TYR A 258 -0.55 18.10 -1.81
C TYR A 258 -1.25 18.58 -3.10
N THR A 259 -1.74 19.82 -3.12
CA THR A 259 -2.37 20.40 -4.32
C THR A 259 -1.39 20.49 -5.50
N LEU A 260 -0.11 20.77 -5.25
CA LEU A 260 0.92 20.76 -6.29
C LEU A 260 1.14 19.33 -6.81
N HIS A 261 1.19 18.32 -5.93
CA HIS A 261 1.26 16.90 -6.31
C HIS A 261 0.07 16.53 -7.22
N MET A 262 -1.16 16.89 -6.83
CA MET A 262 -2.35 16.59 -7.63
C MET A 262 -2.32 17.26 -9.01
N LYS A 263 -1.79 18.49 -9.10
CA LYS A 263 -1.55 19.18 -10.38
C LYS A 263 -0.47 18.49 -11.23
N MET A 264 0.57 17.94 -10.62
CA MET A 264 1.58 17.12 -11.32
C MET A 264 0.97 15.84 -11.89
N PHE A 265 0.14 15.14 -11.12
CA PHE A 265 -0.63 14.00 -11.61
C PHE A 265 -1.55 14.39 -12.77
N ARG A 266 -2.31 15.48 -12.64
CA ARG A 266 -3.17 16.02 -13.72
C ARG A 266 -2.38 16.21 -15.02
N PHE A 267 -1.21 16.85 -14.92
CA PHE A 267 -0.37 17.15 -16.07
C PHE A 267 0.07 15.90 -16.82
N LEU A 268 0.45 14.83 -16.10
CA LEU A 268 0.86 13.56 -16.70
C LEU A 268 -0.34 12.74 -17.17
N LYS A 269 -1.44 12.73 -16.42
CA LYS A 269 -2.69 12.06 -16.80
C LYS A 269 -3.26 12.58 -18.13
N GLN A 270 -3.13 13.88 -18.41
CA GLN A 270 -3.49 14.46 -19.71
C GLN A 270 -2.64 13.93 -20.87
N ARG A 271 -1.39 13.53 -20.62
CA ARG A 271 -0.44 12.99 -21.62
C ARG A 271 -0.46 11.47 -21.71
N PHE A 272 -0.85 10.81 -20.63
CA PHE A 272 -0.96 9.36 -20.48
C PHE A 272 -2.39 8.99 -20.03
N PRO A 273 -3.42 9.23 -20.86
CA PRO A 273 -4.82 9.15 -20.44
C PRO A 273 -5.26 7.75 -19.99
N LEU A 274 -4.56 6.70 -20.43
CA LEU A 274 -4.87 5.31 -20.09
C LEU A 274 -4.36 4.89 -18.71
N VAL A 275 -3.35 5.56 -18.15
CA VAL A 275 -2.74 5.20 -16.85
C VAL A 275 -3.77 5.35 -15.74
N LYS A 276 -4.04 4.28 -14.99
CA LYS A 276 -4.97 4.30 -13.87
C LYS A 276 -4.30 4.81 -12.60
N LEU A 277 -5.07 5.48 -11.76
CA LEU A 277 -4.59 6.12 -10.54
C LEU A 277 -5.39 5.59 -9.35
N ALA A 278 -4.70 5.03 -8.37
CA ALA A 278 -5.18 4.87 -7.01
C ALA A 278 -4.38 5.86 -6.15
N MET A 279 -4.99 6.44 -5.13
CA MET A 279 -4.31 7.46 -4.31
C MET A 279 -4.57 7.16 -2.84
N HIS A 280 -3.52 7.10 -2.02
CA HIS A 280 -3.72 7.35 -0.60
C HIS A 280 -4.22 8.79 -0.48
N ALA A 281 -5.44 8.96 -0.01
CA ALA A 281 -6.04 10.28 0.13
C ALA A 281 -7.07 10.25 1.25
N GLY A 282 -6.93 11.19 2.16
CA GLY A 282 -7.79 11.29 3.32
C GLY A 282 -7.47 10.28 4.42
N GLU A 283 -6.25 9.77 4.47
CA GLU A 283 -5.70 9.03 5.61
C GLU A 283 -5.32 10.02 6.74
N LEU A 284 -6.29 10.81 7.16
CA LEU A 284 -6.13 11.90 8.11
C LEU A 284 -7.32 11.95 9.07
N VAL A 285 -7.08 12.50 10.25
CA VAL A 285 -8.09 12.68 11.30
C VAL A 285 -7.90 13.98 12.05
N LEU A 286 -8.99 14.47 12.66
CA LEU A 286 -8.92 15.60 13.58
C LEU A 286 -8.00 15.26 14.76
N GLY A 287 -7.04 16.14 15.02
CA GLY A 287 -6.03 15.96 16.08
C GLY A 287 -4.67 15.50 15.54
N LEU A 288 -4.64 14.83 14.39
CA LEU A 288 -3.39 14.54 13.66
C LEU A 288 -2.93 15.76 12.85
N VAL A 289 -3.89 16.47 12.25
CA VAL A 289 -3.67 17.74 11.54
C VAL A 289 -4.72 18.80 11.95
N PRO A 290 -4.45 20.10 11.72
CA PRO A 290 -5.45 21.16 11.92
C PRO A 290 -6.69 20.96 11.01
N PRO A 291 -7.88 21.46 11.41
CA PRO A 291 -9.12 21.27 10.65
C PRO A 291 -9.07 21.69 9.18
N GLU A 292 -8.28 22.71 8.84
CA GLU A 292 -8.11 23.19 7.47
C GLU A 292 -7.41 22.15 6.57
N GLY A 293 -6.57 21.30 7.19
CA GLY A 293 -5.88 20.21 6.51
C GLY A 293 -6.76 19.00 6.17
N LEU A 294 -8.03 18.96 6.56
CA LEU A 294 -8.91 17.82 6.34
C LEU A 294 -9.94 18.05 5.21
N GLN A 295 -9.82 19.14 4.47
CA GLN A 295 -10.95 19.66 3.67
C GLN A 295 -10.88 19.37 2.17
N PHE A 296 -9.83 18.70 1.69
CA PHE A 296 -9.55 18.67 0.25
C PHE A 296 -8.81 17.43 -0.29
N HIS A 297 -8.32 16.50 0.54
CA HIS A 297 -7.41 15.44 0.07
C HIS A 297 -8.10 14.47 -0.90
N ILE A 298 -9.24 13.90 -0.50
CA ILE A 298 -10.05 13.02 -1.35
C ILE A 298 -10.59 13.79 -2.55
N ARG A 299 -11.06 15.03 -2.34
CA ARG A 299 -11.60 15.86 -3.42
C ARG A 299 -10.57 16.14 -4.50
N GLU A 300 -9.38 16.62 -4.16
CA GLU A 300 -8.35 16.97 -5.14
C GLU A 300 -7.77 15.73 -5.82
N ALA A 301 -7.68 14.59 -5.11
CA ALA A 301 -7.32 13.32 -5.73
C ALA A 301 -8.28 12.96 -6.89
N ILE A 302 -9.58 13.15 -6.69
CA ILE A 302 -10.60 12.85 -7.71
C ILE A 302 -10.65 13.94 -8.78
N GLU A 303 -10.78 15.20 -8.39
CA GLU A 303 -11.13 16.30 -9.29
C GLU A 303 -9.93 16.88 -10.05
N ILE A 304 -8.74 16.88 -9.44
CA ILE A 304 -7.54 17.42 -10.06
C ILE A 304 -6.72 16.29 -10.67
N ALA A 305 -6.33 15.29 -9.88
CA ALA A 305 -5.46 14.21 -10.35
C ALA A 305 -6.19 13.19 -11.25
N GLY A 306 -7.49 12.97 -11.03
CA GLY A 306 -8.28 11.99 -11.77
C GLY A 306 -8.16 10.56 -11.23
N ALA A 307 -8.09 10.42 -9.90
CA ALA A 307 -8.08 9.15 -9.20
C ALA A 307 -9.30 8.28 -9.56
N SER A 308 -9.08 6.98 -9.72
CA SER A 308 -10.12 5.97 -9.93
C SER A 308 -10.42 5.17 -8.66
N ARG A 309 -9.47 5.14 -7.72
CA ARG A 309 -9.63 4.53 -6.38
C ARG A 309 -9.02 5.44 -5.32
N ILE A 310 -9.61 5.43 -4.14
CA ILE A 310 -9.16 6.19 -2.97
C ILE A 310 -8.79 5.20 -1.87
N GLY A 311 -7.51 5.15 -1.51
CA GLY A 311 -7.00 4.42 -0.36
C GLY A 311 -7.39 5.12 0.94
N HIS A 312 -7.82 4.34 1.93
CA HIS A 312 -8.30 4.78 3.25
C HIS A 312 -9.59 5.60 3.21
N GLY A 313 -9.55 6.86 2.73
CA GLY A 313 -10.71 7.75 2.66
C GLY A 313 -11.34 8.09 4.02
N ILE A 314 -10.52 8.32 5.05
CA ILE A 314 -10.98 8.52 6.44
C ILE A 314 -11.55 9.92 6.69
N ASP A 315 -10.93 10.96 6.13
CA ASP A 315 -11.30 12.36 6.39
C ASP A 315 -12.55 12.86 5.66
N ILE A 316 -13.30 11.99 4.97
CA ILE A 316 -14.49 12.34 4.17
C ILE A 316 -15.54 13.16 4.93
N PHE A 317 -15.60 13.03 6.25
CA PHE A 317 -16.50 13.82 7.09
C PHE A 317 -16.16 15.32 7.11
N TYR A 318 -14.89 15.64 6.91
CA TYR A 318 -14.32 16.99 7.02
C TYR A 318 -14.11 17.65 5.64
N GLU A 319 -14.13 16.85 4.58
CA GLU A 319 -14.07 17.32 3.19
C GLU A 319 -15.06 18.46 2.92
N HIS A 320 -14.58 19.48 2.21
CA HIS A 320 -15.43 20.61 1.84
C HIS A 320 -16.60 20.10 1.00
N ASN A 321 -17.84 20.44 1.38
CA ASN A 321 -19.06 19.92 0.76
C ASN A 321 -19.09 18.38 0.62
N SER A 322 -18.71 17.66 1.67
CA SER A 322 -18.60 16.19 1.69
C SER A 322 -19.79 15.42 1.09
N TYR A 323 -21.04 15.88 1.29
CA TYR A 323 -22.22 15.25 0.66
C TYR A 323 -22.20 15.32 -0.87
N GLU A 324 -21.77 16.44 -1.45
CA GLU A 324 -21.60 16.58 -2.91
C GLU A 324 -20.44 15.72 -3.39
N LEU A 325 -19.34 15.64 -2.62
CA LEU A 325 -18.23 14.75 -2.93
C LEU A 325 -18.66 13.27 -2.94
N LEU A 326 -19.43 12.80 -1.95
CA LEU A 326 -19.98 11.44 -1.91
C LEU A 326 -20.88 11.15 -3.12
N GLN A 327 -21.72 12.10 -3.52
CA GLN A 327 -22.52 11.96 -4.75
C GLN A 327 -21.65 11.85 -5.99
N LYS A 328 -20.59 12.66 -6.09
CA LYS A 328 -19.64 12.62 -7.19
C LYS A 328 -18.87 11.30 -7.23
N MET A 329 -18.39 10.80 -6.08
CA MET A 329 -17.73 9.50 -5.97
C MET A 329 -18.62 8.37 -6.50
N LYS A 330 -19.91 8.36 -6.12
CA LYS A 330 -20.87 7.39 -6.68
C LYS A 330 -21.05 7.55 -8.20
N GLN A 331 -21.25 8.77 -8.68
CA GLN A 331 -21.50 9.04 -10.10
C GLN A 331 -20.31 8.66 -10.99
N LEU A 332 -19.09 8.93 -10.52
CA LEU A 332 -17.84 8.59 -11.20
C LEU A 332 -17.41 7.15 -10.95
N ASN A 333 -18.17 6.39 -10.14
CA ASN A 333 -17.87 5.02 -9.75
C ASN A 333 -16.46 4.90 -9.12
N ILE A 334 -16.14 5.81 -8.19
CA ILE A 334 -14.91 5.79 -7.40
C ILE A 334 -15.09 4.82 -6.24
N VAL A 335 -14.20 3.86 -6.12
CA VAL A 335 -14.17 2.91 -4.99
C VAL A 335 -13.24 3.40 -3.90
N VAL A 336 -13.62 3.13 -2.65
CA VAL A 336 -12.77 3.33 -1.48
C VAL A 336 -12.18 2.00 -1.03
N GLU A 337 -10.86 1.99 -0.85
CA GLU A 337 -10.08 0.84 -0.39
C GLU A 337 -9.98 0.90 1.14
N ALA A 338 -10.81 0.12 1.82
CA ALA A 338 -10.89 0.16 3.28
C ALA A 338 -9.90 -0.83 3.91
N VAL A 339 -9.02 -0.30 4.75
CA VAL A 339 -7.93 -1.02 5.42
C VAL A 339 -8.12 -0.93 6.93
N VAL A 340 -8.93 -1.83 7.48
CA VAL A 340 -9.58 -1.63 8.80
C VAL A 340 -8.57 -1.68 9.94
N SER A 341 -7.65 -2.65 9.94
CA SER A 341 -6.63 -2.74 10.99
C SER A 341 -5.62 -1.59 10.92
N SER A 342 -5.17 -1.22 9.72
CA SER A 342 -4.27 -0.09 9.49
C SER A 342 -4.87 1.22 10.00
N ASN A 343 -6.12 1.54 9.64
CA ASN A 343 -6.77 2.75 10.11
C ASN A 343 -7.00 2.77 11.64
N GLU A 344 -7.23 1.61 12.26
CA GLU A 344 -7.28 1.52 13.72
C GLU A 344 -5.90 1.77 14.36
N PHE A 345 -4.84 1.23 13.77
CA PHE A 345 -3.49 1.38 14.30
C PHE A 345 -2.96 2.80 14.13
N ILE A 346 -2.89 3.27 12.89
CA ILE A 346 -2.26 4.56 12.51
C ILE A 346 -3.08 5.74 13.03
N LEU A 347 -4.42 5.67 12.91
CA LEU A 347 -5.31 6.82 13.16
C LEU A 347 -6.18 6.68 14.41
N GLY A 348 -6.21 5.50 15.04
CA GLY A 348 -7.13 5.22 16.15
C GLY A 348 -8.60 5.10 15.72
N ILE A 349 -8.89 5.01 14.42
CA ILE A 349 -10.26 5.02 13.88
C ILE A 349 -10.80 3.61 13.74
N LYS A 350 -11.92 3.35 14.43
CA LYS A 350 -12.61 2.05 14.40
C LYS A 350 -14.10 2.18 14.69
N ASN A 351 -14.84 1.09 14.43
CA ASN A 351 -16.27 1.00 14.69
C ASN A 351 -17.02 2.18 14.03
N GLY A 352 -17.96 2.80 14.75
CA GLY A 352 -18.76 3.91 14.21
C GLY A 352 -17.98 5.17 13.82
N ALA A 353 -16.70 5.29 14.19
CA ALA A 353 -15.86 6.41 13.75
C ALA A 353 -15.32 6.22 12.31
N HIS A 354 -15.30 4.97 11.79
CA HIS A 354 -14.82 4.69 10.45
C HIS A 354 -15.89 5.02 9.39
N PRO A 355 -15.59 5.75 8.30
CA PRO A 355 -16.59 6.20 7.33
C PRO A 355 -17.19 5.13 6.41
N MET A 356 -16.86 3.84 6.56
CA MET A 356 -17.35 2.79 5.66
C MET A 356 -18.88 2.76 5.56
N LEU A 357 -19.59 2.91 6.69
CA LEU A 357 -21.05 2.93 6.68
C LEU A 357 -21.61 4.17 5.98
N VAL A 358 -20.88 5.29 5.97
CA VAL A 358 -21.26 6.51 5.25
C VAL A 358 -21.08 6.32 3.76
N TYR A 359 -19.94 5.79 3.30
CA TYR A 359 -19.76 5.44 1.90
C TYR A 359 -20.84 4.50 1.39
N LYS A 360 -21.12 3.43 2.15
CA LYS A 360 -22.18 2.47 1.85
C LYS A 360 -23.56 3.14 1.77
N ALA A 361 -23.93 3.96 2.76
CA ALA A 361 -25.22 4.67 2.79
C ALA A 361 -25.40 5.62 1.60
N HIS A 362 -24.30 6.16 1.07
CA HIS A 362 -24.29 7.02 -0.11
C HIS A 362 -24.11 6.27 -1.43
N GLY A 363 -24.01 4.93 -1.39
CA GLY A 363 -23.84 4.09 -2.59
C GLY A 363 -22.48 4.25 -3.25
N VAL A 364 -21.46 4.66 -2.50
CA VAL A 364 -20.06 4.64 -2.94
C VAL A 364 -19.53 3.20 -2.76
N PRO A 365 -18.96 2.59 -3.81
CA PRO A 365 -18.44 1.23 -3.71
C PRO A 365 -17.25 1.14 -2.75
N LEU A 366 -17.14 -0.02 -2.10
CA LEU A 366 -16.08 -0.36 -1.15
C LEU A 366 -15.40 -1.67 -1.56
N ILE A 367 -14.13 -1.79 -1.17
CA ILE A 367 -13.39 -3.06 -1.07
C ILE A 367 -12.74 -3.16 0.30
N ILE A 368 -12.36 -4.36 0.70
CA ILE A 368 -11.53 -4.63 1.88
C ILE A 368 -10.12 -4.99 1.38
N ALA A 369 -9.09 -4.44 1.99
CA ALA A 369 -7.69 -4.66 1.64
C ALA A 369 -6.81 -4.66 2.91
N THR A 370 -5.55 -5.10 2.81
CA THR A 370 -4.68 -5.27 3.99
C THR A 370 -3.77 -4.12 4.34
N ASP A 371 -3.38 -3.29 3.37
CA ASP A 371 -2.30 -2.31 3.50
C ASP A 371 -0.93 -2.99 3.69
N ASP A 372 -0.41 -3.02 4.93
CA ASP A 372 0.87 -3.60 5.32
C ASP A 372 0.68 -4.75 6.31
N ALA A 373 0.12 -5.88 5.83
CA ALA A 373 -0.30 -7.00 6.68
C ALA A 373 0.82 -7.57 7.57
N GLY A 374 2.07 -7.52 7.11
CA GLY A 374 3.25 -8.00 7.83
C GLY A 374 3.64 -7.10 9.00
N VAL A 375 3.61 -5.78 8.80
CA VAL A 375 3.87 -4.76 9.83
C VAL A 375 2.72 -4.74 10.84
N SER A 376 1.48 -4.66 10.37
CA SER A 376 0.28 -4.65 11.22
C SER A 376 -0.08 -6.01 11.82
N ARG A 377 0.68 -7.06 11.50
CA ARG A 377 0.46 -8.44 11.98
C ARG A 377 -0.96 -8.95 11.70
N SER A 378 -1.52 -8.53 10.57
CA SER A 378 -2.87 -8.85 10.11
C SER A 378 -2.82 -9.82 8.93
N THR A 379 -4.00 -10.16 8.40
CA THR A 379 -4.19 -10.93 7.16
C THR A 379 -5.47 -10.43 6.49
N LEU A 380 -5.67 -10.69 5.20
CA LEU A 380 -6.93 -10.29 4.56
C LEU A 380 -8.13 -10.99 5.20
N SER A 381 -7.95 -12.23 5.68
CA SER A 381 -8.97 -12.93 6.49
C SER A 381 -9.31 -12.18 7.77
N ASN A 382 -8.32 -11.60 8.45
CA ASN A 382 -8.53 -10.78 9.64
C ASN A 382 -9.27 -9.49 9.32
N GLU A 383 -8.97 -8.81 8.21
CA GLU A 383 -9.72 -7.62 7.77
C GLU A 383 -11.21 -7.93 7.56
N TYR A 384 -11.51 -9.03 6.85
CA TYR A 384 -12.89 -9.48 6.65
C TYR A 384 -13.58 -9.90 7.96
N LEU A 385 -12.84 -10.50 8.91
CA LEU A 385 -13.37 -10.85 10.23
C LEU A 385 -13.70 -9.59 11.03
N MET A 386 -12.79 -8.62 11.11
CA MET A 386 -12.99 -7.34 11.78
C MET A 386 -14.15 -6.59 11.16
N PHE A 387 -14.23 -6.54 9.82
CA PHE A 387 -15.36 -5.92 9.13
C PHE A 387 -16.68 -6.62 9.47
N SER A 388 -16.70 -7.95 9.41
CA SER A 388 -17.91 -8.74 9.68
C SER A 388 -18.38 -8.59 11.12
N ASP A 389 -17.45 -8.58 12.07
CA ASP A 389 -17.77 -8.44 13.49
C ASP A 389 -18.24 -7.02 13.85
N ARG A 390 -17.61 -5.98 13.31
CA ARG A 390 -17.91 -4.60 13.71
C ARG A 390 -19.14 -4.02 13.01
N TYR A 391 -19.30 -4.33 11.72
CA TYR A 391 -20.31 -3.69 10.88
C TYR A 391 -21.47 -4.62 10.49
N LYS A 392 -21.41 -5.89 10.89
CA LYS A 392 -22.47 -6.90 10.75
C LYS A 392 -23.12 -6.91 9.35
N PRO A 393 -22.33 -6.98 8.25
CA PRO A 393 -22.87 -7.05 6.90
C PRO A 393 -23.68 -8.33 6.70
N SER A 394 -24.63 -8.31 5.78
CA SER A 394 -25.22 -9.55 5.26
C SER A 394 -24.20 -10.33 4.42
N TYR A 395 -24.44 -11.64 4.22
CA TYR A 395 -23.60 -12.45 3.34
C TYR A 395 -23.55 -11.89 1.89
N ALA A 396 -24.66 -11.35 1.39
CA ALA A 396 -24.71 -10.74 0.06
C ALA A 396 -23.83 -9.49 -0.03
N GLU A 397 -23.80 -8.66 1.01
CA GLU A 397 -22.93 -7.48 1.07
C GLU A 397 -21.45 -7.87 1.17
N LEU A 398 -21.14 -8.91 1.96
CA LEU A 398 -19.79 -9.46 2.06
C LEU A 398 -19.31 -9.97 0.70
N LYS A 399 -20.17 -10.73 0.00
CA LYS A 399 -19.90 -11.24 -1.35
C LYS A 399 -19.68 -10.08 -2.33
N GLU A 400 -20.51 -9.03 -2.29
CA GLU A 400 -20.35 -7.86 -3.15
C GLU A 400 -18.99 -7.15 -2.98
N LEU A 401 -18.48 -7.02 -1.75
CA LEU A 401 -17.14 -6.48 -1.50
C LEU A 401 -16.04 -7.34 -2.15
N VAL A 402 -16.19 -8.67 -2.09
CA VAL A 402 -15.28 -9.61 -2.74
C VAL A 402 -15.33 -9.49 -4.27
N TYR A 403 -16.50 -9.30 -4.88
CA TYR A 403 -16.58 -9.06 -6.32
C TYR A 403 -16.01 -7.68 -6.71
N ASN A 404 -16.22 -6.66 -5.87
CA ASN A 404 -15.70 -5.32 -6.11
C ASN A 404 -14.17 -5.32 -6.19
N SER A 405 -13.48 -6.16 -5.41
CA SER A 405 -12.02 -6.26 -5.47
C SER A 405 -11.51 -6.77 -6.84
N ILE A 406 -12.35 -7.38 -7.68
CA ILE A 406 -12.02 -7.73 -9.06
C ILE A 406 -12.55 -6.69 -10.05
N ARG A 407 -13.78 -6.19 -9.85
CA ARG A 407 -14.41 -5.20 -10.73
C ARG A 407 -13.62 -3.88 -10.77
N PHE A 408 -13.02 -3.48 -9.64
CA PHE A 408 -12.24 -2.26 -9.51
C PHE A 408 -10.71 -2.47 -9.64
N ALA A 409 -10.25 -3.71 -9.85
CA ALA A 409 -8.86 -3.96 -10.23
C ALA A 409 -8.48 -3.15 -11.48
N PHE A 410 -7.20 -2.82 -11.65
CA PHE A 410 -6.72 -2.18 -12.88
C PHE A 410 -6.35 -3.17 -14.00
N LEU A 411 -6.80 -4.41 -13.87
CA LEU A 411 -6.81 -5.43 -14.92
C LEU A 411 -7.57 -4.97 -16.17
N SER A 412 -7.20 -5.52 -17.33
CA SER A 412 -8.00 -5.39 -18.55
C SER A 412 -9.38 -6.05 -18.38
N ASP A 413 -10.36 -5.64 -19.19
CA ASP A 413 -11.72 -6.21 -19.11
C ASP A 413 -11.75 -7.73 -19.31
N SER A 414 -10.88 -8.25 -20.19
CA SER A 414 -10.72 -9.69 -20.42
C SER A 414 -10.20 -10.41 -19.17
N GLU A 415 -9.15 -9.87 -18.54
CA GLU A 415 -8.58 -10.43 -17.32
C GLU A 415 -9.58 -10.34 -16.15
N LYS A 416 -10.32 -9.23 -16.02
CA LYS A 416 -11.40 -9.11 -15.04
C LYS A 416 -12.44 -10.19 -15.23
N GLN A 417 -12.92 -10.41 -16.45
CA GLN A 417 -13.92 -11.43 -16.71
C GLN A 417 -13.39 -12.83 -16.37
N GLN A 418 -12.12 -13.13 -16.68
CA GLN A 418 -11.48 -14.39 -16.28
C GLN A 418 -11.43 -14.55 -14.77
N GLN A 419 -11.03 -13.51 -14.03
CA GLN A 419 -10.98 -13.53 -12.57
C GLN A 419 -12.39 -13.66 -11.96
N LEU A 420 -13.39 -12.99 -12.52
CA LEU A 420 -14.78 -13.10 -12.08
C LEU A 420 -15.32 -14.53 -12.26
N ASN A 421 -15.07 -15.16 -13.41
CA ASN A 421 -15.48 -16.55 -13.65
C ASN A 421 -14.81 -17.52 -12.66
N LYS A 422 -13.52 -17.32 -12.35
CA LYS A 422 -12.82 -18.10 -11.31
C LYS A 422 -13.47 -17.88 -9.94
N LEU A 423 -13.79 -16.64 -9.61
CA LEU A 423 -14.41 -16.28 -8.35
C LEU A 423 -15.81 -16.90 -8.20
N ASP A 424 -16.62 -16.91 -9.27
CA ASP A 424 -17.92 -17.57 -9.32
C ASP A 424 -17.80 -19.06 -8.96
N ALA A 425 -16.89 -19.78 -9.61
CA ALA A 425 -16.65 -21.20 -9.33
C ALA A 425 -16.23 -21.43 -7.88
N ARG A 426 -15.30 -20.61 -7.36
CA ARG A 426 -14.85 -20.72 -5.96
C ARG A 426 -15.95 -20.42 -4.95
N PHE A 427 -16.87 -19.52 -5.27
CA PHE A 427 -18.04 -19.26 -4.42
C PHE A 427 -19.01 -20.43 -4.43
N LEU A 428 -19.26 -21.05 -5.59
CA LEU A 428 -20.10 -22.25 -5.67
C LEU A 428 -19.55 -23.37 -4.77
N ASP A 429 -18.24 -23.67 -4.88
CA ASP A 429 -17.59 -24.68 -4.05
C ASP A 429 -17.69 -24.35 -2.56
N PHE A 430 -17.46 -23.09 -2.19
CA PHE A 430 -17.56 -22.63 -0.81
C PHE A 430 -18.98 -22.70 -0.26
N GLU A 431 -19.98 -22.27 -1.04
CA GLU A 431 -21.39 -22.26 -0.64
C GLU A 431 -21.93 -23.68 -0.50
N GLU A 432 -21.54 -24.61 -1.38
CA GLU A 432 -21.85 -26.03 -1.25
C GLU A 432 -21.22 -26.64 0.01
N MET A 433 -19.94 -26.37 0.27
CA MET A 433 -19.26 -26.81 1.49
C MET A 433 -19.98 -26.31 2.75
N ILE A 434 -20.34 -25.02 2.80
CA ILE A 434 -21.03 -24.44 3.95
C ILE A 434 -22.45 -25.01 4.10
N ALA A 435 -23.20 -25.22 3.01
CA ALA A 435 -24.51 -25.83 3.05
C ALA A 435 -24.45 -27.25 3.66
N ASN A 436 -23.43 -28.04 3.30
CA ASN A 436 -23.18 -29.36 3.88
C ASN A 436 -22.83 -29.29 5.37
N VAL A 437 -22.05 -28.29 5.81
CA VAL A 437 -21.77 -28.09 7.25
C VAL A 437 -23.07 -27.75 8.00
N VAL A 438 -23.89 -26.83 7.48
CA VAL A 438 -25.14 -26.41 8.13
C VAL A 438 -26.16 -27.56 8.19
N SER A 439 -26.23 -28.41 7.17
CA SER A 439 -27.14 -29.57 7.18
C SER A 439 -26.77 -30.58 8.28
N THR A 440 -25.49 -30.76 8.58
CA THR A 440 -25.05 -31.62 9.71
C THR A 440 -25.33 -31.01 11.08
N LEU A 441 -25.35 -29.68 11.19
CA LEU A 441 -25.70 -28.99 12.44
C LEU A 441 -27.21 -28.99 12.74
N SER A 442 -28.04 -29.26 11.72
CA SER A 442 -29.50 -29.28 11.80
C SER A 442 -30.10 -30.69 11.94
N GLU A 443 -29.27 -31.73 12.17
CA GLU A 443 -29.77 -33.05 12.54
C GLU A 443 -30.45 -33.02 13.93
N PRO A 444 -31.69 -33.54 14.06
CA PRO A 444 -32.41 -33.59 15.33
C PRO A 444 -31.77 -34.63 16.25
N GLY A 445 -30.80 -34.20 17.06
CA GLY A 445 -30.09 -35.07 18.01
C GLY A 445 -28.99 -34.40 18.82
N VAL A 446 -28.51 -33.22 18.43
CA VAL A 446 -27.49 -32.48 19.18
C VAL A 446 -28.15 -31.46 20.12
N THR A 447 -28.48 -31.89 21.34
CA THR A 447 -28.79 -30.97 22.45
C THR A 447 -27.53 -30.22 22.85
N TYR A 448 -27.47 -28.93 22.55
CA TYR A 448 -26.46 -28.03 23.13
C TYR A 448 -26.74 -27.86 24.62
N TRP A 449 -25.79 -28.26 25.46
CA TRP A 449 -25.79 -27.98 26.89
C TRP A 449 -25.62 -26.47 27.09
N GLY A 450 -26.71 -25.74 27.36
CA GLY A 450 -26.62 -24.33 27.72
C GLY A 450 -27.84 -23.49 27.40
N SER A 451 -29.04 -23.97 27.68
CA SER A 451 -30.22 -23.10 27.83
C SER A 451 -31.02 -23.54 29.05
N SER A 452 -30.79 -22.82 30.15
CA SER A 452 -31.68 -22.75 31.31
C SER A 452 -31.85 -21.30 31.70
#